data_AF-A0A7C1FFR9-F1
#
_entry.id   AF-A0A7C1FFR9-F1
#
_cell.length_a   1.000
_cell.length_b   1.000
_cell.length_c   1.000
_cell.angle_alpha   90.00
_cell.angle_beta   90.00
_cell.angle_gamma   90.00
#
_symmetry.space_group_name_H-M   'P 1'
#
loop_
_entity.id
_entity.type
_entity.pdbx_description
1 polymer ?
#
loop_
_entity_poly.entity_id
_entity_poly.type
_entity_poly.pdbx_seq_one_letter_code
_entity_poly.pdbx_strand_id
1 'polypeptide(L)'
;MNRGIKILLISTVVNKSLKEAIKSVSDFCEVKLIYSYDLGRFKKDDLNNLIEWADVILVDVRGDPGILNEVDLKEKDLIALVGGSSLISKAKLGKFRMPAKFGASFVSDRASLKKRIENVQKAIETAGKILPFGVLRDARDYVKTLRYWANGGYENYRNMFLHLCKIKGLGVEVKDPLEFPDFGFYHPLYGFDYTPNDKKPQIGILFYGGMHFEQCQKTLEKVTSWFEEKNLNVVPVHSDGILNL
;
A
#
# COMPACT_ATOMS: atom_id res chain seq x y z
N MET A 1 31.55 -0.13 0.41
CA MET A 1 30.63 0.88 -0.16
C MET A 1 29.22 0.33 -0.02
N ASN A 2 28.36 0.94 0.81
CA ASN A 2 26.96 0.52 0.90
C ASN A 2 26.27 0.88 -0.42
N ARG A 3 26.01 -0.12 -1.25
CA ARG A 3 25.19 0.06 -2.45
C ARG A 3 23.76 0.36 -1.99
N GLY A 4 23.21 1.50 -2.41
CA GLY A 4 21.81 1.83 -2.15
C GLY A 4 20.88 0.76 -2.70
N ILE A 5 19.80 0.46 -1.97
CA ILE A 5 18.83 -0.58 -2.36
C ILE A 5 18.01 -0.11 -3.54
N LYS A 6 17.81 -0.97 -4.54
CA LYS A 6 17.04 -0.66 -5.75
C LYS A 6 15.63 -1.24 -5.64
N ILE A 7 14.63 -0.38 -5.70
CA ILE A 7 13.23 -0.75 -5.54
C ILE A 7 12.47 -0.40 -6.81
N LEU A 8 11.86 -1.41 -7.44
CA LEU A 8 10.88 -1.18 -8.50
C LEU A 8 9.49 -1.18 -7.89
N LEU A 9 8.80 -0.06 -7.96
CA LEU A 9 7.41 0.07 -7.50
C LEU A 9 6.50 0.23 -8.72
N ILE A 10 5.58 -0.71 -8.90
CA ILE A 10 4.53 -0.64 -9.90
C ILE A 10 3.22 -0.38 -9.16
N SER A 11 2.55 0.74 -9.43
CA SER A 11 1.43 1.17 -8.58
C SER A 11 0.27 1.79 -9.34
N THR A 12 -0.95 1.50 -8.88
CA THR A 12 -2.17 2.26 -9.23
C THR A 12 -2.32 3.56 -8.42
N VAL A 13 -1.57 3.72 -7.33
CA VAL A 13 -1.71 4.84 -6.39
C VAL A 13 -0.97 6.07 -6.90
N VAL A 14 -1.75 7.10 -7.26
CA VAL A 14 -1.23 8.42 -7.63
C VAL A 14 -1.50 9.38 -6.48
N ASN A 15 -0.51 9.61 -5.62
CA ASN A 15 -0.60 10.61 -4.56
C ASN A 15 0.73 11.33 -4.34
N LYS A 16 0.68 12.48 -3.65
CA LYS A 16 1.84 13.35 -3.42
C LYS A 16 2.73 12.77 -2.33
N SER A 17 2.15 12.23 -1.26
CA SER A 17 2.88 11.61 -0.16
C SER A 17 3.85 10.52 -0.61
N LEU A 18 3.46 9.66 -1.56
CA LEU A 18 4.32 8.60 -2.08
C LEU A 18 5.54 9.18 -2.79
N LYS A 19 5.37 10.21 -3.61
CA LYS A 19 6.47 10.88 -4.31
C LYS A 19 7.42 11.57 -3.34
N GLU A 20 6.87 12.24 -2.32
CA GLU A 20 7.66 12.87 -1.27
C GLU A 20 8.43 11.85 -0.44
N ALA A 21 7.79 10.72 -0.10
CA ALA A 21 8.44 9.61 0.58
C ALA A 21 9.61 9.07 -0.24
N ILE A 22 9.42 8.78 -1.53
CA ILE A 22 10.48 8.35 -2.46
C ILE A 22 11.66 9.34 -2.45
N LYS A 23 11.38 10.64 -2.57
CA LYS A 23 12.42 11.68 -2.54
C LYS A 23 13.16 11.69 -1.20
N SER A 24 12.46 11.51 -0.09
CA SER A 24 13.05 11.58 1.26
C SER A 24 13.96 10.41 1.64
N VAL A 25 13.92 9.31 0.89
CA VAL A 25 14.71 8.10 1.15
C VAL A 25 15.83 7.88 0.13
N SER A 26 16.10 8.86 -0.74
CA SER A 26 17.07 8.75 -1.84
C SER A 26 18.50 8.44 -1.40
N ASP A 27 18.86 8.82 -0.16
CA ASP A 27 20.18 8.53 0.42
C ASP A 27 20.36 7.05 0.79
N PHE A 28 19.26 6.29 0.87
CA PHE A 28 19.24 4.88 1.28
C PHE A 28 18.84 3.93 0.15
N CYS A 29 17.90 4.35 -0.70
CA CYS A 29 17.40 3.55 -1.81
C CYS A 29 17.04 4.38 -3.04
N GLU A 30 17.24 3.78 -4.20
CA GLU A 30 16.74 4.27 -5.48
C GLU A 30 15.38 3.60 -5.77
N VAL A 31 14.31 4.39 -5.87
CA VAL A 31 12.97 3.89 -6.19
C VAL A 31 12.59 4.30 -7.61
N LYS A 32 12.34 3.32 -8.48
CA LYS A 32 11.71 3.54 -9.79
C LYS A 32 10.23 3.26 -9.69
N LEU A 33 9.43 4.32 -9.84
CA LEU A 33 7.97 4.24 -9.84
C LEU A 33 7.44 4.14 -11.28
N ILE A 34 6.65 3.10 -11.55
CA ILE A 34 5.88 2.93 -12.77
C ILE A 34 4.41 2.92 -12.38
N TYR A 35 3.62 3.75 -13.05
CA TYR A 35 2.17 3.68 -12.87
C TYR A 35 1.57 2.55 -13.68
N SER A 36 0.57 1.87 -13.12
CA SER A 36 -0.06 0.71 -13.77
C SER A 36 -0.63 1.07 -15.15
N TYR A 37 -1.15 2.30 -15.34
CA TYR A 37 -1.67 2.78 -16.62
C TYR A 37 -0.57 3.00 -17.68
N ASP A 38 0.70 3.10 -17.27
CA ASP A 38 1.84 3.20 -18.20
C ASP A 38 2.37 1.81 -18.61
N LEU A 39 1.95 0.71 -17.95
CA LEU A 39 2.46 -0.63 -18.23
C LEU A 39 2.27 -1.06 -19.70
N GLY A 40 1.15 -0.68 -20.32
CA GLY A 40 0.89 -0.98 -21.74
C GLY A 40 1.85 -0.31 -22.72
N ARG A 41 2.68 0.65 -22.25
CA ARG A 41 3.70 1.32 -23.06
C ARG A 41 5.06 0.61 -23.01
N PHE A 42 5.26 -0.30 -22.06
CA PHE A 42 6.51 -1.04 -21.93
C PHE A 42 6.52 -2.25 -22.86
N LYS A 43 7.67 -2.50 -23.49
CA LYS A 43 7.94 -3.81 -24.07
C LYS A 43 8.39 -4.77 -22.97
N LYS A 44 8.24 -6.06 -23.23
CA LYS A 44 8.64 -7.13 -22.31
C LYS A 44 10.10 -7.00 -21.87
N ASP A 45 11.01 -6.70 -22.79
CA ASP A 45 12.44 -6.57 -22.52
C ASP A 45 12.75 -5.36 -21.64
N ASP A 46 12.07 -4.22 -21.85
CA ASP A 46 12.24 -3.03 -21.02
C ASP A 46 11.86 -3.34 -19.56
N LEU A 47 10.77 -4.08 -19.36
CA LEU A 47 10.29 -4.47 -18.04
C LEU A 47 11.20 -5.53 -17.38
N ASN A 48 11.72 -6.49 -18.16
CA ASN A 48 12.73 -7.44 -17.68
C ASN A 48 14.00 -6.73 -17.21
N ASN A 49 14.49 -5.73 -17.94
CA ASN A 49 15.66 -4.94 -17.54
C ASN A 49 15.43 -4.21 -16.21
N LEU A 50 14.22 -3.69 -15.98
CA LEU A 50 13.85 -3.06 -14.71
C LEU A 50 13.76 -4.08 -13.56
N ILE A 51 13.21 -5.26 -13.81
CA ILE A 51 13.14 -6.38 -12.86
C ILE A 51 14.55 -6.86 -12.48
N GLU A 52 15.45 -6.97 -13.45
CA GLU A 52 16.85 -7.33 -13.21
C GLU A 52 17.58 -6.29 -12.36
N TRP A 53 17.36 -5.00 -12.66
CA TRP A 53 17.92 -3.87 -11.92
C TRP A 53 17.48 -3.85 -10.45
N ALA A 54 16.25 -4.27 -10.14
CA ALA A 54 15.67 -4.19 -8.80
C ALA A 54 16.20 -5.24 -7.82
N ASP A 55 16.38 -4.85 -6.56
CA ASP A 55 16.62 -5.75 -5.43
C ASP A 55 15.31 -6.20 -4.75
N VAL A 56 14.28 -5.36 -4.85
CA VAL A 56 12.91 -5.60 -4.37
C VAL A 56 11.91 -5.05 -5.39
N ILE A 57 10.85 -5.81 -5.65
CA ILE A 57 9.75 -5.42 -6.54
C ILE A 57 8.49 -5.30 -5.69
N LEU A 58 7.85 -4.14 -5.75
CA LEU A 58 6.59 -3.84 -5.10
C LEU A 58 5.52 -3.71 -6.18
N VAL A 59 4.39 -4.40 -6.04
CA VAL A 59 3.32 -4.35 -7.04
C VAL A 59 1.97 -4.10 -6.40
N ASP A 60 1.36 -2.97 -6.75
CA ASP A 60 -0.05 -2.63 -6.58
C ASP A 60 -0.65 -2.49 -7.98
N VAL A 61 -1.20 -3.59 -8.50
CA VAL A 61 -1.91 -3.61 -9.79
C VAL A 61 -3.24 -4.29 -9.60
N ARG A 62 -4.31 -3.51 -9.78
CA ARG A 62 -5.69 -3.96 -9.58
C ARG A 62 -6.23 -4.53 -10.89
N GLY A 63 -6.90 -5.67 -10.81
CA GLY A 63 -7.42 -6.36 -11.99
C GLY A 63 -6.35 -7.20 -12.69
N ASP A 64 -6.35 -7.21 -14.02
CA ASP A 64 -5.43 -7.98 -14.84
C ASP A 64 -4.01 -7.38 -14.81
N PRO A 65 -2.98 -8.13 -14.38
CA PRO A 65 -1.59 -7.69 -14.43
C PRO A 65 -1.03 -7.47 -15.84
N GLY A 66 -1.70 -7.97 -16.87
CA GLY A 66 -1.28 -7.87 -18.27
C GLY A 66 0.15 -8.38 -18.46
N ILE A 67 1.01 -7.53 -19.03
CA ILE A 67 2.41 -7.82 -19.33
C ILE A 67 3.23 -8.31 -18.12
N LEU A 68 2.80 -8.02 -16.88
CA LEU A 68 3.45 -8.54 -15.66
C LEU A 68 3.28 -10.05 -15.48
N ASN A 69 2.31 -10.67 -16.13
CA ASN A 69 2.19 -12.13 -16.14
C ASN A 69 3.25 -12.79 -17.05
N GLU A 70 3.76 -12.06 -18.04
CA GLU A 70 4.65 -12.57 -19.08
C GLU A 70 6.14 -12.42 -18.76
N VAL A 71 6.49 -11.55 -17.80
CA VAL A 71 7.87 -11.31 -17.37
C VAL A 71 8.36 -12.35 -16.38
N ASP A 72 9.66 -12.63 -16.45
CA ASP A 72 10.33 -13.51 -15.51
C ASP A 72 10.77 -12.71 -14.28
N LEU A 73 10.22 -13.04 -13.12
CA LEU A 73 10.55 -12.39 -11.85
C LEU A 73 11.88 -12.88 -11.26
N LYS A 74 12.56 -13.86 -11.87
CA LYS A 74 13.92 -14.33 -11.54
C LYS A 74 14.18 -14.59 -10.06
N GLU A 75 13.21 -15.15 -9.34
CA GLU A 75 13.31 -15.40 -7.90
C GLU A 75 13.59 -14.13 -7.05
N LYS A 76 13.30 -12.94 -7.58
CA LYS A 76 13.43 -11.67 -6.85
C LYS A 76 12.42 -11.61 -5.70
N ASP A 77 12.70 -10.76 -4.72
CA ASP A 77 11.72 -10.43 -3.69
C ASP A 77 10.59 -9.63 -4.32
N LEU A 78 9.42 -10.26 -4.42
CA LEU A 78 8.18 -9.68 -4.95
C LEU A 78 7.18 -9.50 -3.81
N ILE A 79 6.86 -8.26 -3.50
CA ILE A 79 5.79 -7.93 -2.55
C ILE A 79 4.57 -7.46 -3.34
N ALA A 80 3.63 -8.37 -3.55
CA ALA A 80 2.30 -8.03 -4.03
C ALA A 80 1.54 -7.26 -2.94
N LEU A 81 1.49 -5.93 -3.06
CA LEU A 81 0.84 -5.00 -2.14
C LEU A 81 -0.69 -5.08 -2.31
N VAL A 82 -1.17 -5.01 -3.55
CA VAL A 82 -2.57 -5.10 -3.96
C VAL A 82 -2.61 -5.79 -5.33
N GLY A 83 -3.65 -6.59 -5.60
CA GLY A 83 -3.87 -7.07 -6.95
C GLY A 83 -4.56 -8.43 -7.07
N GLY A 84 -4.52 -8.93 -8.31
CA GLY A 84 -5.07 -10.22 -8.69
C GLY A 84 -4.29 -11.42 -8.16
N SER A 85 -4.94 -12.58 -8.23
CA SER A 85 -4.45 -13.86 -7.70
C SER A 85 -3.09 -14.30 -8.24
N SER A 86 -2.81 -14.03 -9.51
CA SER A 86 -1.58 -14.49 -10.19
C SER A 86 -0.30 -13.82 -9.69
N LEU A 87 -0.35 -12.57 -9.23
CA LEU A 87 0.81 -11.89 -8.63
C LEU A 87 0.97 -12.22 -7.15
N ILE A 88 -0.16 -12.36 -6.44
CA ILE A 88 -0.15 -12.73 -5.02
C ILE A 88 0.47 -14.11 -4.82
N SER A 89 0.18 -15.08 -5.68
CA SER A 89 0.77 -16.42 -5.62
C SER A 89 2.28 -16.44 -5.85
N LYS A 90 2.82 -15.44 -6.57
CA LYS A 90 4.26 -15.26 -6.82
C LYS A 90 4.96 -14.47 -5.71
N ALA A 91 4.23 -13.98 -4.70
CA ALA A 91 4.82 -13.10 -3.69
C ALA A 91 5.85 -13.83 -2.80
N LYS A 92 6.97 -13.16 -2.57
CA LYS A 92 8.16 -13.66 -1.88
C LYS A 92 8.92 -12.52 -1.20
N LEU A 93 9.44 -12.78 -0.01
CA LEU A 93 10.41 -11.91 0.64
C LEU A 93 11.44 -12.79 1.37
N GLY A 94 12.70 -12.73 0.97
CA GLY A 94 13.75 -13.58 1.51
C GLY A 94 13.41 -15.07 1.37
N LYS A 95 13.30 -15.75 2.50
CA LYS A 95 12.92 -17.17 2.57
C LYS A 95 11.40 -17.38 2.62
N PHE A 96 10.62 -16.33 2.91
CA PHE A 96 9.16 -16.41 2.90
C PHE A 96 8.62 -16.45 1.47
N ARG A 97 7.67 -17.36 1.24
CA ARG A 97 6.87 -17.44 0.00
C ARG A 97 5.40 -17.51 0.36
N MET A 98 4.57 -16.85 -0.44
CA MET A 98 3.12 -16.90 -0.27
C MET A 98 2.60 -18.32 -0.51
N PRO A 99 1.86 -18.91 0.45
CA PRO A 99 1.24 -20.22 0.22
C PRO A 99 0.19 -20.15 -0.89
N ALA A 100 0.17 -21.15 -1.78
CA ALA A 100 -0.72 -21.20 -2.94
C ALA A 100 -2.21 -20.96 -2.61
N LYS A 101 -2.67 -21.46 -1.45
CA LYS A 101 -4.06 -21.27 -0.98
C LYS A 101 -4.46 -19.80 -0.75
N PHE A 102 -3.50 -18.92 -0.48
CA PHE A 102 -3.73 -17.48 -0.34
C PHE A 102 -3.61 -16.74 -1.68
N GLY A 103 -3.02 -17.40 -2.69
CA GLY A 103 -2.92 -16.91 -4.06
C GLY A 103 -4.29 -16.70 -4.71
N ALA A 104 -5.37 -17.36 -4.28
CA ALA A 104 -6.69 -17.22 -4.90
C ALA A 104 -7.47 -15.95 -4.48
N SER A 105 -6.96 -15.17 -3.53
CA SER A 105 -7.67 -13.99 -3.00
C SER A 105 -7.42 -12.75 -3.86
N PHE A 106 -8.48 -12.11 -4.33
CA PHE A 106 -8.40 -10.78 -4.94
C PHE A 106 -8.26 -9.72 -3.85
N VAL A 107 -7.31 -8.80 -4.00
CA VAL A 107 -7.11 -7.67 -3.08
C VAL A 107 -7.23 -6.37 -3.88
N SER A 108 -8.16 -5.51 -3.50
CA SER A 108 -8.43 -4.25 -4.20
C SER A 108 -8.51 -3.03 -3.30
N ASP A 109 -8.65 -3.22 -1.99
CA ASP A 109 -8.86 -2.17 -1.00
C ASP A 109 -8.18 -2.49 0.33
N ARG A 110 -8.23 -1.54 1.27
CA ARG A 110 -7.60 -1.67 2.59
C ARG A 110 -8.24 -2.81 3.40
N ALA A 111 -9.56 -3.00 3.34
CA ALA A 111 -10.26 -4.05 4.07
C ALA A 111 -9.84 -5.47 3.63
N SER A 112 -9.81 -5.73 2.32
CA SER A 112 -9.33 -6.98 1.73
C SER A 112 -7.84 -7.22 2.02
N LEU A 113 -7.02 -6.16 2.02
CA LEU A 113 -5.61 -6.25 2.40
C LEU A 113 -5.43 -6.56 3.90
N LYS A 114 -6.23 -5.97 4.79
CA LYS A 114 -6.27 -6.27 6.23
C LYS A 114 -6.67 -7.73 6.47
N LYS A 115 -7.71 -8.21 5.81
CA LYS A 115 -8.12 -9.63 5.85
C LYS A 115 -7.00 -10.57 5.39
N ARG A 116 -6.25 -10.19 4.34
CA ARG A 116 -5.08 -10.96 3.88
C ARG A 116 -3.97 -10.96 4.92
N ILE A 117 -3.67 -9.81 5.54
CA ILE A 117 -2.71 -9.70 6.63
C ILE A 117 -3.10 -10.65 7.78
N GLU A 118 -4.35 -10.61 8.23
CA GLU A 118 -4.85 -11.50 9.30
C GLU A 118 -4.72 -12.97 8.94
N ASN A 119 -5.08 -13.33 7.71
CA ASN A 119 -4.97 -14.69 7.20
C ASN A 119 -3.52 -15.20 7.18
N VAL A 120 -2.58 -14.36 6.74
CA VAL A 120 -1.14 -14.68 6.75
C VAL A 120 -0.64 -14.79 8.20
N GLN A 121 -1.07 -13.90 9.10
CA GLN A 121 -0.69 -13.94 10.51
C GLN A 121 -1.19 -15.21 11.21
N LYS A 122 -2.46 -15.59 11.03
CA LYS A 122 -3.02 -16.84 11.56
C LYS A 122 -2.25 -18.07 11.06
N ALA A 123 -1.89 -18.08 9.78
CA ALA A 123 -1.07 -19.16 9.21
C ALA A 123 0.33 -19.20 9.84
N ILE A 124 0.96 -18.05 10.05
CA ILE A 124 2.26 -17.92 10.71
C ILE A 124 2.19 -18.41 12.17
N GLU A 125 1.15 -18.02 12.92
CA GLU A 125 0.97 -18.44 14.31
C GLU A 125 0.76 -19.95 14.44
N THR A 126 -0.03 -20.52 13.53
CA THR A 126 -0.29 -21.96 13.49
C THR A 126 0.98 -22.75 13.15
N ALA A 127 1.77 -22.24 12.20
CA ALA A 127 2.99 -22.89 11.72
C ALA A 127 4.26 -22.49 12.49
N GLY A 128 4.17 -21.54 13.43
CA GLY A 128 5.32 -20.90 14.08
C GLY A 128 6.19 -21.84 14.93
N LYS A 129 5.66 -23.01 15.32
CA LYS A 129 6.42 -24.07 16.00
C LYS A 129 7.26 -24.93 15.04
N ILE A 130 6.95 -24.91 13.74
CA ILE A 130 7.53 -25.80 12.72
C ILE A 130 8.37 -25.00 11.70
N LEU A 131 8.04 -23.72 11.48
CA LEU A 131 8.75 -22.86 10.54
C LEU A 131 10.14 -22.45 11.03
N PRO A 132 11.18 -22.50 10.17
CA PRO A 132 12.49 -22.00 10.52
C PRO A 132 12.45 -20.50 10.89
N PHE A 133 13.23 -20.10 11.88
CA PHE A 133 13.27 -18.72 12.40
C PHE A 133 13.43 -17.66 11.29
N GLY A 134 14.29 -17.92 10.29
CA GLY A 134 14.48 -17.01 9.16
C GLY A 134 13.22 -16.83 8.30
N VAL A 135 12.46 -17.90 8.06
CA VAL A 135 11.20 -17.83 7.29
C VAL A 135 10.16 -17.03 8.07
N LEU A 136 10.07 -17.26 9.38
CA LEU A 136 9.15 -16.55 10.27
C LEU A 136 9.42 -15.05 10.31
N ARG A 137 10.70 -14.65 10.43
CA ARG A 137 11.11 -13.25 10.38
C ARG A 137 10.72 -12.61 9.06
N ASP A 138 11.10 -13.22 7.94
CA ASP A 138 10.83 -12.65 6.62
C ASP A 138 9.31 -12.57 6.33
N ALA A 139 8.51 -13.47 6.89
CA ALA A 139 7.04 -13.42 6.80
C ALA A 139 6.44 -12.26 7.62
N ARG A 140 6.99 -11.96 8.82
CA ARG A 140 6.59 -10.79 9.62
C ARG A 140 6.97 -9.49 8.91
N ASP A 141 8.14 -9.45 8.30
CA ASP A 141 8.61 -8.32 7.51
C ASP A 141 7.73 -8.06 6.28
N TYR A 142 7.25 -9.14 5.64
CA TYR A 142 6.28 -9.08 4.55
C TYR A 142 4.98 -8.44 5.02
N VAL A 143 4.40 -8.94 6.12
CA VAL A 143 3.17 -8.40 6.71
C VAL A 143 3.32 -6.93 7.12
N LYS A 144 4.45 -6.57 7.74
CA LYS A 144 4.73 -5.18 8.13
C LYS A 144 4.79 -4.24 6.92
N THR A 145 5.38 -4.70 5.81
CA THR A 145 5.36 -3.96 4.54
C THR A 145 3.94 -3.71 4.03
N LEU A 146 3.08 -4.74 4.06
CA LEU A 146 1.67 -4.59 3.66
C LEU A 146 0.92 -3.57 4.55
N ARG A 147 1.21 -3.55 5.86
CA ARG A 147 0.56 -2.61 6.80
C ARG A 147 0.92 -1.16 6.51
N TYR A 148 2.17 -0.85 6.18
CA TYR A 148 2.52 0.50 5.74
C TYR A 148 1.73 0.91 4.51
N TRP A 149 1.68 0.04 3.49
CA TRP A 149 0.94 0.34 2.26
C TRP A 149 -0.55 0.53 2.49
N ALA A 150 -1.16 -0.34 3.29
CA ALA A 150 -2.58 -0.32 3.62
C ALA A 150 -3.00 1.01 4.27
N ASN A 151 -2.20 1.51 5.21
CA ASN A 151 -2.51 2.75 5.92
C ASN A 151 -2.19 4.00 5.07
N GLY A 152 -1.23 3.91 4.16
CA GLY A 152 -0.87 5.01 3.26
C GLY A 152 -0.38 6.28 3.98
N GLY A 153 -0.20 7.36 3.23
CA GLY A 153 0.33 8.62 3.74
C GLY A 153 1.86 8.64 3.87
N TYR A 154 2.41 9.84 3.96
CA TYR A 154 3.85 10.10 3.86
C TYR A 154 4.69 9.27 4.84
N GLU A 155 4.33 9.30 6.13
CA GLU A 155 5.09 8.59 7.18
C GLU A 155 5.10 7.08 6.93
N ASN A 156 3.99 6.49 6.51
CA ASN A 156 3.94 5.06 6.23
C ASN A 156 4.76 4.71 4.99
N TYR A 157 4.62 5.45 3.89
CA TYR A 157 5.42 5.18 2.68
C TYR A 157 6.92 5.33 2.94
N ARG A 158 7.32 6.38 3.67
CA ARG A 158 8.73 6.61 4.02
C ARG A 158 9.27 5.45 4.86
N ASN A 159 8.57 5.07 5.93
CA ASN A 159 9.00 3.98 6.80
C ASN A 159 8.92 2.61 6.11
N MET A 160 8.04 2.42 5.12
CA MET A 160 8.02 1.22 4.26
C MET A 160 9.34 1.07 3.50
N PHE A 161 9.83 2.12 2.84
CA PHE A 161 11.09 2.05 2.10
C PHE A 161 12.29 1.87 3.03
N LEU A 162 12.32 2.56 4.17
CA LEU A 162 13.37 2.36 5.18
C LEU A 162 13.33 0.96 5.80
N HIS A 163 12.15 0.39 6.00
CA HIS A 163 11.96 -1.00 6.44
C HIS A 163 12.59 -1.98 5.44
N LEU A 164 12.34 -1.80 4.14
CA LEU A 164 12.97 -2.60 3.09
C LEU A 164 14.49 -2.43 3.07
N CYS A 165 15.00 -1.21 3.26
CA CYS A 165 16.43 -0.95 3.40
C CYS A 165 17.02 -1.73 4.58
N LYS A 166 16.36 -1.69 5.74
CA LYS A 166 16.76 -2.40 6.96
C LYS A 166 16.80 -3.92 6.76
N ILE A 167 15.78 -4.49 6.12
CA ILE A 167 15.74 -5.94 5.80
C ILE A 167 16.91 -6.34 4.89
N LYS A 168 17.35 -5.45 4.00
CA LYS A 168 18.51 -5.66 3.12
C LYS A 168 19.85 -5.32 3.77
N GLY A 169 19.87 -5.02 5.07
CA GLY A 169 21.08 -4.87 5.87
C GLY A 169 21.57 -3.43 6.06
N LEU A 170 20.81 -2.41 5.66
CA LEU A 170 21.17 -1.02 5.95
C LEU A 170 20.83 -0.67 7.40
N GLY A 171 21.74 0.02 8.09
CA GLY A 171 21.55 0.51 9.46
C GLY A 171 20.68 1.77 9.50
N VAL A 172 19.39 1.64 9.22
CA VAL A 172 18.41 2.75 9.25
C VAL A 172 17.39 2.58 10.36
N GLU A 173 16.93 3.69 10.92
CA GLU A 173 15.82 3.73 11.86
C GLU A 173 14.48 3.65 11.13
N VAL A 174 13.56 2.88 11.69
CA VAL A 174 12.26 2.57 11.09
C VAL A 174 11.21 2.62 12.19
N LYS A 175 10.22 3.49 12.04
CA LYS A 175 9.06 3.57 12.94
C LYS A 175 8.01 2.55 12.50
N ASP A 176 7.23 1.99 13.43
CA ASP A 176 6.13 1.09 13.09
C ASP A 176 5.03 1.76 12.24
N PRO A 177 4.18 0.98 11.52
CA PRO A 177 3.09 1.54 10.73
C PRO A 177 2.16 2.41 11.58
N LEU A 178 1.87 3.61 11.08
CA LEU A 178 0.88 4.52 11.64
C LEU A 178 -0.51 4.07 11.16
N GLU A 179 -1.36 3.66 12.09
CA GLU A 179 -2.72 3.20 11.79
C GLU A 179 -3.74 4.33 11.93
N PHE A 180 -4.65 4.42 10.96
CA PHE A 180 -5.79 5.36 10.98
C PHE A 180 -7.09 4.61 11.25
N PRO A 181 -8.12 5.24 11.84
CA PRO A 181 -9.43 4.63 12.03
C PRO A 181 -10.01 4.05 10.71
N ASP A 182 -10.71 2.92 10.81
CA ASP A 182 -11.30 2.24 9.64
C ASP A 182 -12.44 3.05 8.99
N PHE A 183 -13.12 3.85 9.80
CA PHE A 183 -14.15 4.80 9.42
C PHE A 183 -14.21 5.93 10.45
N GLY A 184 -14.78 7.05 10.06
CA GLY A 184 -14.89 8.20 10.94
C GLY A 184 -15.26 9.48 10.22
N PHE A 185 -15.37 10.54 10.99
CA PHE A 185 -15.59 11.88 10.46
C PHE A 185 -14.26 12.52 10.08
N TYR A 186 -14.27 13.26 8.97
CA TYR A 186 -13.14 14.08 8.57
C TYR A 186 -13.67 15.33 7.87
N HIS A 187 -13.13 16.49 8.22
CA HIS A 187 -13.42 17.73 7.51
C HIS A 187 -12.15 18.31 6.90
N PRO A 188 -12.18 18.83 5.66
CA PRO A 188 -11.01 19.48 5.05
C PRO A 188 -10.37 20.58 5.92
N LEU A 189 -11.18 21.32 6.67
CA LEU A 189 -10.72 22.38 7.58
C LEU A 189 -10.32 21.87 8.99
N TYR A 190 -11.02 20.87 9.52
CA TYR A 190 -10.88 20.44 10.92
C TYR A 190 -10.14 19.11 11.10
N GLY A 191 -9.77 18.46 10.00
CA GLY A 191 -9.14 17.15 10.02
C GLY A 191 -10.04 16.07 10.63
N PHE A 192 -9.42 15.11 11.30
CA PHE A 192 -10.08 14.01 12.01
C PHE A 192 -10.76 14.41 13.33
N ASP A 193 -10.53 15.65 13.79
CA ASP A 193 -11.17 16.17 15.01
C ASP A 193 -12.60 16.68 14.75
N TYR A 194 -13.08 16.59 13.50
CA TYR A 194 -14.41 17.02 13.13
C TYR A 194 -15.50 16.18 13.82
N THR A 195 -16.46 16.87 14.44
CA THR A 195 -17.69 16.28 14.98
C THR A 195 -18.90 16.98 14.35
N PRO A 196 -19.86 16.25 13.78
CA PRO A 196 -21.06 16.86 13.20
C PRO A 196 -21.89 17.63 14.24
N ASN A 197 -22.62 18.65 13.78
CA ASN A 197 -23.55 19.43 14.59
C ASN A 197 -24.99 19.27 14.08
N ASP A 198 -25.95 19.10 14.99
CA ASP A 198 -27.31 18.63 14.72
C ASP A 198 -28.32 19.70 14.28
N LYS A 199 -27.90 20.95 14.07
CA LYS A 199 -28.83 22.10 14.01
C LYS A 199 -29.26 22.58 12.61
N LYS A 200 -28.85 21.94 11.52
CA LYS A 200 -29.16 22.36 10.13
C LYS A 200 -29.32 21.15 9.20
N PRO A 201 -30.00 21.26 8.03
CA PRO A 201 -30.02 20.19 7.04
C PRO A 201 -28.59 19.76 6.68
N GLN A 202 -28.35 18.45 6.74
CA GLN A 202 -27.04 17.83 6.59
C GLN A 202 -26.91 17.13 5.23
N ILE A 203 -25.80 17.35 4.56
CA ILE A 203 -25.38 16.62 3.36
C ILE A 203 -24.28 15.67 3.77
N GLY A 204 -24.59 14.37 3.79
CA GLY A 204 -23.60 13.32 4.01
C GLY A 204 -22.72 13.14 2.78
N ILE A 205 -21.40 13.16 2.96
CA ILE A 205 -20.43 12.80 1.90
C ILE A 205 -19.68 11.57 2.35
N LEU A 206 -19.93 10.44 1.70
CA LEU A 206 -19.14 9.25 1.89
C LEU A 206 -17.95 9.25 0.93
N PHE A 207 -16.74 9.02 1.44
CA PHE A 207 -15.54 8.93 0.63
C PHE A 207 -14.55 7.87 1.18
N TYR A 208 -13.54 7.53 0.38
CA TYR A 208 -12.59 6.49 0.76
C TYR A 208 -11.57 6.96 1.80
N GLY A 209 -11.34 6.12 2.81
CA GLY A 209 -10.26 6.25 3.80
C GLY A 209 -8.96 5.54 3.37
N GLY A 210 -8.03 5.41 4.33
CA GLY A 210 -6.84 4.57 4.19
C GLY A 210 -5.95 4.95 3.00
N MET A 211 -5.49 3.94 2.25
CA MET A 211 -4.61 4.14 1.08
C MET A 211 -5.16 5.06 -0.02
N HIS A 212 -6.48 5.31 -0.05
CA HIS A 212 -7.14 6.17 -1.02
C HIS A 212 -7.46 7.56 -0.52
N PHE A 213 -7.34 7.77 0.79
CA PHE A 213 -7.74 9.00 1.46
C PHE A 213 -7.21 10.26 0.80
N GLU A 214 -5.90 10.30 0.52
CA GLU A 214 -5.24 11.46 -0.09
C GLU A 214 -5.77 11.78 -1.50
N GLN A 215 -6.20 10.76 -2.26
CA GLN A 215 -6.76 10.95 -3.60
C GLN A 215 -8.13 11.64 -3.55
N CYS A 216 -8.86 11.48 -2.45
CA CYS A 216 -10.16 12.10 -2.24
C CYS A 216 -10.07 13.55 -1.72
N GLN A 217 -8.97 13.93 -1.05
CA GLN A 217 -8.89 15.19 -0.29
C GLN A 217 -9.26 16.44 -1.10
N LYS A 218 -8.67 16.64 -2.28
CA LYS A 218 -8.93 17.84 -3.09
C LYS A 218 -10.36 17.93 -3.60
N THR A 219 -10.93 16.79 -3.98
CA THR A 219 -12.33 16.73 -4.42
C THR A 219 -13.25 17.00 -3.23
N LEU A 220 -12.97 16.37 -2.09
CA LEU A 220 -13.73 16.56 -0.87
C LEU A 220 -13.70 18.02 -0.41
N GLU A 221 -12.53 18.66 -0.43
CA GLU A 221 -12.38 20.09 -0.12
C GLU A 221 -13.30 20.94 -0.99
N LYS A 222 -13.23 20.78 -2.31
CA LYS A 222 -14.06 21.56 -3.25
C LYS A 222 -15.56 21.33 -3.07
N VAL A 223 -15.98 20.08 -2.92
CA VAL A 223 -17.39 19.73 -2.77
C VAL A 223 -17.92 20.26 -1.43
N THR A 224 -17.14 20.11 -0.36
CA THR A 224 -17.49 20.61 0.98
C THR A 224 -17.66 22.12 0.95
N SER A 225 -16.64 22.86 0.46
CA SER A 225 -16.71 24.33 0.35
C SER A 225 -17.93 24.79 -0.47
N TRP A 226 -18.25 24.11 -1.58
CA TRP A 226 -19.37 24.49 -2.45
C TRP A 226 -20.73 24.46 -1.73
N PHE A 227 -20.93 23.50 -0.84
CA PHE A 227 -22.14 23.37 -0.02
C PHE A 227 -22.12 24.34 1.17
N GLU A 228 -20.98 24.46 1.86
CA GLU A 228 -20.83 25.35 3.02
C GLU A 228 -21.00 26.84 2.64
N GLU A 229 -20.52 27.25 1.47
CA GLU A 229 -20.74 28.58 0.90
C GLU A 229 -22.24 28.90 0.67
N LYS A 230 -23.09 27.87 0.56
CA LYS A 230 -24.56 27.98 0.46
C LYS A 230 -25.26 27.81 1.80
N ASN A 231 -24.51 27.88 2.90
CA ASN A 231 -25.01 27.72 4.26
C ASN A 231 -25.65 26.34 4.52
N LEU A 232 -25.21 25.31 3.78
CA LEU A 232 -25.58 23.91 3.99
C LEU A 232 -24.53 23.24 4.87
N ASN A 233 -24.96 22.41 5.82
CA ASN A 233 -24.04 21.68 6.69
C ASN A 233 -23.58 20.41 5.97
N VAL A 234 -22.28 20.14 5.95
CA VAL A 234 -21.72 18.96 5.31
C VAL A 234 -21.18 18.01 6.37
N VAL A 235 -21.47 16.72 6.23
CA VAL A 235 -21.00 15.67 7.13
C VAL A 235 -20.17 14.69 6.31
N PRO A 236 -18.85 14.92 6.13
CA PRO A 236 -18.03 13.97 5.43
C PRO A 236 -17.62 12.81 6.35
N VAL A 237 -17.80 11.62 5.82
CA VAL A 237 -17.50 10.34 6.47
C VAL A 237 -16.54 9.58 5.59
N HIS A 238 -15.38 9.22 6.13
CA HIS A 238 -14.48 8.31 5.45
C HIS A 238 -14.79 6.87 5.83
N SER A 239 -14.59 5.95 4.90
CA SER A 239 -14.59 4.51 5.16
C SER A 239 -13.57 3.81 4.27
N ASP A 240 -12.89 2.81 4.82
CA ASP A 240 -11.89 1.99 4.12
C ASP A 240 -12.48 0.92 3.20
N GLY A 241 -13.80 0.84 3.10
CA GLY A 241 -14.51 -0.09 2.21
C GLY A 241 -16.01 -0.14 2.48
N ILE A 242 -16.76 -0.67 1.52
CA ILE A 242 -18.22 -0.81 1.63
C ILE A 242 -18.63 -1.78 2.74
N LEU A 243 -17.75 -2.71 3.14
CA LEU A 243 -18.04 -3.68 4.19
C LEU A 243 -18.24 -3.07 5.59
N ASN A 244 -17.92 -1.79 5.76
CA ASN A 244 -18.08 -1.04 7.02
C ASN A 244 -19.31 -0.09 6.97
N LEU A 245 -20.16 -0.20 5.95
CA LEU A 245 -21.41 0.55 5.75
C LEU A 245 -22.59 -0.41 5.73
#